data_AF-A0A6S7IV13-F1
#
_entry.id   AF-A0A6S7IV13-F1
#
_cell.length_a   1.000
_cell.length_b   1.000
_cell.length_c   1.000
_cell.angle_alpha   90.00
_cell.angle_beta   90.00
_cell.angle_gamma   90.00
#
_symmetry.space_group_name_H-M   'P 1'
#
loop_
_entity.id
_entity.type
_entity.pdbx_description
1 polymer ?
#
loop_
_entity_poly.entity_id
_entity_poly.type
_entity_poly.pdbx_seq_one_letter_code
_entity_poly.pdbx_strand_id
1 'polypeptide(L)'
;MGKFGRREGADTKMKSKLRHGLMGVVIFDHQEVCTKAKAFVTSIANAAVSLANWSTNEENAAIQDTCTRMYELSMLLSSVMDMFSKELSYAASSVEFQDDFKYFTLFTNVPSTSAFNKARLSLIQYFGWKRVAVLREYDDKLHSEV
;
A
#
# COMPACT_ATOMS: atom_id res chain seq x y z
N MET A 1 1.01 -70.43 -20.83
CA MET A 1 2.46 -70.15 -20.63
C MET A 1 2.93 -69.30 -21.79
N GLY A 2 3.34 -68.06 -21.53
CA GLY A 2 3.89 -67.14 -22.54
C GLY A 2 4.46 -65.91 -21.85
N LYS A 3 5.76 -65.94 -21.53
CA LYS A 3 6.54 -64.80 -21.03
C LYS A 3 7.22 -64.13 -22.23
N PHE A 4 7.01 -62.84 -22.43
CA PHE A 4 7.87 -61.87 -23.15
C PHE A 4 7.24 -60.48 -22.87
N GLY A 5 7.92 -59.38 -22.58
CA GLY A 5 9.33 -59.09 -22.46
C GLY A 5 9.48 -57.72 -21.78
N ARG A 6 10.68 -57.46 -21.26
CA ARG A 6 11.10 -56.23 -20.59
C ARG A 6 11.28 -55.11 -21.64
N ARG A 7 10.63 -53.96 -21.46
CA ARG A 7 10.98 -52.65 -22.05
C ARG A 7 10.79 -51.63 -20.92
N GLU A 8 11.89 -51.24 -20.29
CA GLU A 8 12.64 -50.01 -20.54
C GLU A 8 11.86 -48.74 -20.18
N GLY A 9 12.50 -47.93 -19.33
CA GLY A 9 11.91 -46.80 -18.63
C GLY A 9 11.36 -45.75 -19.59
N ALA A 10 10.09 -45.42 -19.39
CA ALA A 10 9.56 -44.15 -19.82
C ALA A 10 9.60 -43.23 -18.60
N ASP A 11 10.55 -42.30 -18.63
CA ASP A 11 10.58 -41.11 -17.78
C ASP A 11 9.16 -40.61 -17.51
N THR A 12 8.73 -40.68 -16.26
CA THR A 12 7.64 -39.85 -15.74
C THR A 12 8.13 -38.40 -15.74
N LYS A 13 8.22 -37.81 -16.94
CA LYS A 13 8.18 -36.36 -17.09
C LYS A 13 6.81 -35.92 -16.59
N MET A 14 6.78 -35.60 -15.30
CA MET A 14 5.72 -34.87 -14.65
C MET A 14 5.50 -33.61 -15.48
N LYS A 15 4.52 -33.64 -16.39
CA LYS A 15 4.10 -32.46 -17.13
C LYS A 15 3.68 -31.47 -16.06
N SER A 16 4.53 -30.47 -15.81
CA SER A 16 4.21 -29.36 -14.93
C SER A 16 2.97 -28.72 -15.50
N LYS A 17 1.84 -29.03 -14.87
CA LYS A 17 0.55 -28.42 -15.17
C LYS A 17 0.74 -26.96 -14.78
N LEU A 18 1.17 -26.12 -15.73
CA LEU A 18 1.21 -24.67 -15.59
C LEU A 18 -0.19 -24.28 -15.13
N ARG A 19 -0.33 -24.04 -13.83
CA ARG A 19 -1.54 -23.47 -13.24
C ARG A 19 -1.47 -21.99 -13.54
N HIS A 20 -1.95 -21.59 -14.72
CA HIS A 20 -2.14 -20.19 -15.03
C HIS A 20 -3.24 -19.68 -14.08
N GLY A 21 -2.84 -19.02 -13.00
CA GLY A 21 -3.78 -18.28 -12.17
C GLY A 21 -4.33 -17.15 -13.02
N LEU A 22 -5.64 -17.18 -13.31
CA LEU A 22 -6.33 -16.03 -13.89
C LEU A 22 -6.35 -14.94 -12.82
N MET A 23 -5.68 -13.82 -13.10
CA MET A 23 -5.71 -12.64 -12.26
C MET A 23 -6.74 -11.67 -12.83
N GLY A 24 -7.84 -11.47 -12.11
CA GLY A 24 -8.80 -10.41 -12.42
C GLY A 24 -8.22 -9.07 -12.05
N VAL A 25 -8.32 -8.09 -12.95
CA VAL A 25 -7.93 -6.70 -12.69
C VAL A 25 -9.19 -5.86 -12.69
N VAL A 26 -9.40 -5.09 -11.63
CA VAL A 26 -10.47 -4.09 -11.56
C VAL A 26 -9.79 -2.73 -11.36
N ILE A 27 -9.97 -1.84 -12.33
CA ILE A 27 -9.36 -0.51 -12.33
C ILE A 27 -10.43 0.48 -11.92
N PHE A 28 -10.11 1.32 -10.94
CA PHE A 28 -10.97 2.39 -10.47
C PHE A 28 -10.20 3.71 -10.45
N ASP A 29 -10.91 4.82 -10.50
CA ASP A 29 -10.34 6.12 -10.18
C ASP A 29 -10.00 6.17 -8.68
N HIS A 30 -8.72 6.32 -8.37
CA HIS A 30 -8.19 6.36 -7.02
C HIS A 30 -8.84 7.47 -6.16
N GLN A 31 -9.06 8.66 -6.72
CA GLN A 31 -9.63 9.77 -5.94
C GLN A 31 -11.09 9.48 -5.57
N GLU A 32 -11.85 8.89 -6.51
CA GLU A 32 -13.25 8.56 -6.29
C GLU A 32 -13.39 7.43 -5.28
N VAL A 33 -12.56 6.38 -5.36
CA VAL A 33 -12.58 5.25 -4.41
C VAL A 33 -12.18 5.69 -3.01
N CYS A 34 -11.10 6.46 -2.87
CA CYS A 34 -10.67 6.95 -1.56
C CYS A 34 -11.71 7.88 -0.93
N THR A 35 -12.35 8.74 -1.72
CA THR A 35 -13.42 9.61 -1.23
C THR A 35 -14.64 8.81 -0.80
N LYS A 36 -15.08 7.84 -1.60
CA LYS A 36 -16.22 6.98 -1.28
C LYS A 36 -15.96 6.07 -0.08
N ALA A 37 -14.76 5.49 0.01
CA ALA A 37 -14.35 4.66 1.14
C ALA A 37 -14.28 5.48 2.43
N LYS A 38 -13.70 6.69 2.39
CA LYS A 38 -13.69 7.61 3.53
C LYS A 38 -15.12 7.97 3.95
N ALA A 39 -15.97 8.37 3.01
CA ALA A 39 -17.37 8.71 3.30
C ALA A 39 -18.12 7.53 3.93
N PHE A 40 -17.89 6.31 3.45
CA PHE A 40 -18.47 5.10 4.02
C PHE A 40 -17.99 4.84 5.46
N VAL A 41 -16.69 4.88 5.71
CA VAL A 41 -16.11 4.70 7.05
C VAL A 41 -16.60 5.79 8.01
N THR A 42 -16.64 7.04 7.58
CA THR A 42 -17.20 8.16 8.35
C THR A 42 -18.68 7.95 8.67
N SER A 43 -19.46 7.40 7.73
CA SER A 43 -20.88 7.11 7.99
C SER A 43 -21.07 6.04 9.09
N ILE A 44 -20.23 5.01 9.09
CA ILE A 44 -20.22 3.97 10.13
C ILE A 44 -19.84 4.57 11.48
N ALA A 45 -18.78 5.37 11.53
CA ALA A 45 -18.33 6.04 12.75
C ALA A 45 -19.42 6.97 13.32
N ASN A 46 -20.06 7.77 12.46
CA ASN A 46 -21.14 8.67 12.86
C ASN A 46 -22.37 7.90 13.40
N ALA A 47 -22.71 6.77 12.78
CA ALA A 47 -23.79 5.92 13.27
C ALA A 47 -23.45 5.32 14.64
N ALA A 48 -22.21 4.86 14.85
CA ALA A 48 -21.75 4.32 16.12
C ALA A 48 -21.75 5.37 17.24
N VAL A 49 -21.31 6.60 16.94
CA VAL A 49 -21.39 7.74 17.88
C VAL A 49 -22.84 8.06 18.23
N SER A 50 -23.73 8.08 17.24
CA SER A 50 -25.16 8.35 17.46
C SER A 50 -25.79 7.28 18.35
N LEU A 51 -25.42 6.01 18.15
CA LEU A 51 -25.88 4.88 18.96
C LEU A 51 -25.36 4.97 20.41
N ALA A 52 -24.09 5.30 20.58
CA ALA A 52 -23.49 5.50 21.89
C ALA A 52 -24.18 6.64 22.67
N ASN A 53 -24.42 7.77 22.01
CA ASN A 53 -25.14 8.91 22.60
C ASN A 53 -26.60 8.59 22.92
N TRP A 54 -27.26 7.75 22.13
CA TRP A 54 -28.61 7.29 22.45
C TRP A 54 -28.60 6.39 23.69
N SER A 55 -27.62 5.49 23.79
CA SER A 55 -27.55 4.50 24.87
C SER A 55 -27.41 5.11 26.27
N THR A 56 -26.86 6.33 26.40
CA THR A 56 -26.73 7.02 27.70
C THR A 56 -28.07 7.36 28.34
N ASN A 57 -29.16 7.40 27.55
CA ASN A 57 -30.51 7.66 28.04
C ASN A 57 -31.27 6.36 28.38
N GLU A 58 -30.67 5.19 28.13
CA GLU A 58 -31.27 3.89 28.38
C GLU A 58 -30.93 3.40 29.79
N GLU A 59 -31.88 2.84 30.54
CA GLU A 59 -31.64 2.35 31.91
C GLU A 59 -30.87 1.02 31.94
N ASN A 60 -30.82 0.30 30.81
CA ASN A 60 -30.21 -1.01 30.70
C ASN A 60 -28.68 -0.93 30.47
N ALA A 61 -27.91 -1.23 31.52
CA ALA A 61 -26.45 -1.25 31.49
C ALA A 61 -25.83 -2.18 30.43
N ALA A 62 -26.50 -3.29 30.06
CA ALA A 62 -25.98 -4.20 29.03
C ALA A 62 -26.05 -3.58 27.62
N ILE A 63 -27.07 -2.75 27.36
CA ILE A 63 -27.23 -2.03 26.09
C ILE A 63 -26.17 -0.93 25.98
N GLN A 64 -25.91 -0.22 27.08
CA GLN A 64 -24.85 0.78 27.17
C GLN A 64 -23.46 0.19 26.91
N ASP A 65 -23.12 -0.95 27.53
CA ASP A 65 -21.83 -1.63 27.31
C ASP A 65 -21.66 -2.04 25.84
N THR A 66 -22.72 -2.61 25.25
CA THR A 66 -22.69 -3.06 23.85
C THR A 66 -22.48 -1.89 22.88
N CYS A 67 -23.17 -0.76 23.09
CA CYS A 67 -23.04 0.42 22.23
C CYS A 67 -21.64 1.06 22.35
N THR A 68 -21.07 1.06 23.56
CA THR A 68 -19.71 1.55 23.81
C THR A 68 -18.68 0.70 23.06
N ARG A 69 -18.80 -0.63 23.12
CA ARG A 69 -17.92 -1.54 22.37
C ARG A 69 -18.05 -1.39 20.85
N MET A 70 -19.27 -1.17 20.35
CA MET A 70 -19.48 -0.89 18.92
C MET A 70 -18.77 0.38 18.47
N TYR A 71 -18.79 1.42 19.30
CA TYR A 71 -18.04 2.65 19.04
C TYR A 71 -16.53 2.39 19.00
N GLU A 72 -15.96 1.68 19.96
CA GLU A 72 -14.53 1.30 19.97
C GLU A 72 -14.13 0.51 18.72
N LEU A 73 -14.94 -0.48 18.32
CA LEU A 73 -14.71 -1.26 17.10
C LEU A 73 -14.76 -0.38 15.84
N SER A 74 -15.67 0.59 15.78
CA SER A 74 -15.76 1.52 14.63
C SER A 74 -14.51 2.39 14.49
N MET A 75 -13.90 2.78 15.60
CA MET A 75 -12.65 3.54 15.62
C MET A 75 -11.46 2.69 15.16
N LEU A 76 -11.37 1.44 15.62
CA LEU A 76 -10.35 0.49 15.15
C LEU A 76 -10.48 0.22 13.66
N LEU A 77 -11.71 -0.02 13.17
CA LEU A 77 -11.96 -0.22 11.75
C LEU A 77 -11.54 1.00 10.93
N SER A 78 -11.81 2.21 11.42
CA SER A 78 -11.42 3.45 10.75
C SER A 78 -9.90 3.58 10.62
N SER A 79 -9.15 3.24 11.68
CA SER A 79 -7.68 3.24 11.65
C SER A 79 -7.13 2.22 10.65
N VAL A 80 -7.68 1.02 10.62
CA VAL A 80 -7.27 -0.03 9.68
C VAL A 80 -7.54 0.38 8.23
N MET A 81 -8.70 0.96 7.95
CA MET A 81 -9.04 1.42 6.59
C MET A 81 -8.19 2.62 6.15
N ASP A 82 -7.79 3.51 7.07
CA ASP A 82 -6.83 4.56 6.75
C ASP A 82 -5.45 3.99 6.41
N MET A 83 -5.01 2.95 7.12
CA MET A 83 -3.79 2.24 6.77
C MET A 83 -3.90 1.62 5.38
N PHE A 84 -4.94 0.86 5.05
CA PHE A 84 -5.10 0.22 3.73
C PHE A 84 -5.27 1.19 2.55
N SER A 85 -5.70 2.43 2.79
CA SER A 85 -5.77 3.46 1.74
C SER A 85 -4.38 3.87 1.22
N LYS A 86 -3.34 3.49 1.95
CA LYS A 86 -1.93 3.53 1.64
C LYS A 86 -1.62 2.00 1.44
N GLU A 87 -1.14 1.40 0.37
CA GLU A 87 -0.17 1.79 -0.63
C GLU A 87 -0.14 0.81 -1.80
N LEU A 88 0.22 1.35 -2.97
CA LEU A 88 1.38 0.95 -3.78
C LEU A 88 1.54 2.11 -4.77
N SER A 89 2.54 2.96 -4.60
CA SER A 89 2.66 4.16 -5.45
C SER A 89 3.53 3.87 -6.67
N TYR A 90 2.96 4.09 -7.85
CA TYR A 90 3.63 3.91 -9.13
C TYR A 90 4.44 5.15 -9.58
N ALA A 91 4.35 6.26 -8.85
CA ALA A 91 4.96 7.54 -9.25
C ALA A 91 5.61 8.33 -8.09
N ALA A 92 5.52 7.84 -6.86
CA ALA A 92 6.15 8.49 -5.71
C ALA A 92 7.67 8.29 -5.75
N SER A 93 8.41 9.25 -6.31
CA SER A 93 9.87 9.22 -6.40
C SER A 93 10.58 10.13 -5.38
N SER A 94 9.83 10.90 -4.57
CA SER A 94 10.45 11.78 -3.55
C SER A 94 11.29 10.98 -2.55
N VAL A 95 12.39 11.59 -2.08
CA VAL A 95 13.29 10.96 -1.11
C VAL A 95 12.63 10.80 0.26
N GLU A 96 11.66 11.65 0.59
CA GLU A 96 10.87 11.55 1.83
C GLU A 96 10.15 10.21 1.98
N PHE A 97 9.77 9.59 0.87
CA PHE A 97 9.09 8.30 0.85
C PHE A 97 10.03 7.11 1.13
N GLN A 98 11.33 7.34 1.31
CA GLN A 98 12.29 6.34 1.76
C GLN A 98 12.41 6.29 3.30
N ASP A 99 11.68 7.14 4.02
CA ASP A 99 11.61 7.07 5.48
C ASP A 99 10.66 5.95 5.91
N ASP A 100 11.23 4.76 6.14
CA ASP A 100 10.52 3.55 6.56
C ASP A 100 9.84 3.71 7.93
N PHE A 101 10.27 4.65 8.78
CA PHE A 101 9.60 4.91 10.06
C PHE A 101 8.30 5.69 9.87
N LYS A 102 8.26 6.60 8.90
CA LYS A 102 7.11 7.45 8.61
C LYS A 102 6.14 6.80 7.63
N TYR A 103 6.65 6.03 6.67
CA TYR A 103 5.87 5.41 5.60
C TYR A 103 6.09 3.88 5.57
N PHE A 104 5.91 3.22 6.71
CA PHE A 104 6.27 1.81 6.91
C PHE A 104 5.54 0.78 6.03
N THR A 105 4.37 1.13 5.51
CA THR A 105 3.60 0.26 4.61
C THR A 105 3.84 0.63 3.13
N LEU A 106 4.59 1.70 2.83
CA LEU A 106 4.70 2.25 1.47
C LEU A 106 5.67 1.49 0.59
N PHE A 107 5.08 0.82 -0.41
CA PHE A 107 5.82 0.20 -1.49
C PHE A 107 5.79 1.07 -2.74
N THR A 108 6.96 1.35 -3.30
CA THR A 108 7.14 2.05 -4.58
C THR A 108 7.87 1.14 -5.56
N ASN A 109 7.49 1.20 -6.84
CA ASN A 109 8.21 0.50 -7.92
C ASN A 109 9.13 1.44 -8.71
N VAL A 110 9.19 2.72 -8.34
CA VAL A 110 10.00 3.76 -8.97
C VAL A 110 11.22 4.04 -8.09
N PRO A 111 12.43 4.14 -8.66
CA PRO A 111 13.61 4.54 -7.90
C PRO A 111 13.47 5.97 -7.37
N SER A 112 14.02 6.23 -6.18
CA SER A 112 13.98 7.57 -5.60
C SER A 112 14.80 8.59 -6.40
N THR A 113 14.47 9.87 -6.28
CA THR A 113 15.22 10.98 -6.89
C THR A 113 16.71 10.96 -6.52
N SER A 114 17.06 10.44 -5.33
CA SER A 114 18.44 10.24 -4.90
C SER A 114 19.20 9.25 -5.79
N ALA A 115 18.55 8.15 -6.21
CA ALA A 115 19.15 7.19 -7.12
C ALA A 115 19.48 7.82 -8.49
N PHE A 116 18.62 8.72 -8.99
CA PHE A 116 18.90 9.48 -10.20
C PHE A 116 20.09 10.44 -10.04
N ASN A 117 20.24 11.07 -8.88
CA ASN A 117 21.40 11.91 -8.60
C ASN A 117 22.71 11.10 -8.58
N LYS A 118 22.68 9.89 -8.03
CA LYS A 118 23.82 8.97 -8.08
C LYS A 118 24.20 8.61 -9.52
N ALA A 119 23.21 8.36 -10.39
CA ALA A 119 23.45 8.11 -11.80
C ALA A 119 24.06 9.33 -12.53
N ARG A 120 23.53 10.54 -12.28
CA ARG A 120 24.08 11.79 -12.83
C ARG A 120 25.54 12.01 -12.43
N LEU A 121 25.89 11.75 -11.17
CA LEU A 121 27.26 11.84 -10.68
C LEU A 121 28.17 10.81 -11.37
N SER A 122 27.69 9.57 -11.56
CA SER A 122 28.48 8.54 -12.25
C SER A 122 28.77 8.91 -13.70
N LEU A 123 27.84 9.57 -14.40
CA LEU A 123 28.06 10.08 -15.76
C LEU A 123 29.13 11.18 -15.80
N ILE A 124 29.05 12.15 -14.89
CA ILE A 124 30.03 13.24 -14.77
C ILE A 124 31.44 12.67 -14.53
N GLN A 125 31.54 11.66 -13.65
CA GLN A 125 32.80 10.97 -13.36
C GLN A 125 33.32 10.21 -14.57
N TYR A 126 32.45 9.48 -15.27
CA TYR A 126 32.82 8.71 -16.46
C TYR A 126 33.43 9.58 -17.56
N PHE A 127 32.85 10.77 -17.81
CA PHE A 127 33.36 11.72 -18.80
C PHE A 127 34.48 12.65 -18.28
N GLY A 128 34.86 12.53 -17.00
CA GLY A 128 35.94 13.31 -16.40
C GLY A 128 35.66 14.82 -16.30
N TRP A 129 34.39 15.23 -16.26
CA TRP A 129 34.02 16.65 -16.17
C TRP A 129 34.31 17.20 -14.77
N LYS A 130 35.27 18.13 -14.68
CA LYS A 130 35.71 18.74 -13.42
C LYS A 130 34.89 19.95 -12.98
N ARG A 131 34.16 20.58 -13.89
CA ARG A 131 33.35 21.78 -13.65
C ARG A 131 32.02 21.63 -14.34
N VAL A 132 30.94 21.68 -13.56
CA VAL A 132 29.57 21.52 -14.04
C VAL A 132 28.70 22.54 -13.31
N ALA A 133 27.81 23.22 -14.03
CA ALA A 133 26.80 24.07 -13.43
C ALA A 133 25.53 23.25 -13.20
N VAL A 134 24.91 23.40 -12.03
CA VAL A 134 23.65 22.72 -11.70
C VAL A 134 22.57 23.77 -11.60
N LEU A 135 21.54 23.63 -12.42
CA LEU A 135 20.29 24.37 -12.29
C LEU A 135 19.29 23.46 -11.57
N ARG A 136 18.61 24.01 -10.57
CA ARG A 136 17.55 23.31 -9.84
C ARG A 136 16.31 24.19 -9.84
N GLU A 137 15.16 23.56 -9.96
CA GLU A 137 13.88 24.18 -9.67
C GLU A 137 13.84 24.62 -8.20
N TYR A 138 13.28 25.80 -7.94
CA TYR A 138 13.18 26.34 -6.59
C TYR A 138 12.09 25.59 -5.83
N ASP A 139 12.42 25.08 -4.64
CA ASP A 139 11.48 24.37 -3.77
C ASP A 139 11.50 24.99 -2.37
N ASP A 140 10.40 25.63 -1.98
CA ASP A 140 10.23 26.35 -0.72
C ASP A 140 10.49 25.46 0.50
N LYS A 141 10.20 24.16 0.40
CA LYS A 141 10.28 23.20 1.51
C LYS A 141 11.72 22.91 1.95
N LEU A 142 12.70 23.10 1.08
CA LEU A 142 14.11 22.81 1.38
C LEU A 142 14.82 24.00 2.07
N HIS A 143 14.19 25.17 2.09
CA HIS A 143 14.79 26.42 2.55
C HIS A 143 14.14 26.98 3.82
N SER A 144 13.11 26.33 4.37
CA SER A 144 12.43 26.73 5.60
C SER A 144 13.11 26.28 6.91
N GLU A 145 14.26 25.60 6.83
CA GLU A 145 15.04 25.12 8.01
C GLU A 145 16.40 25.82 8.17
N VAL A 146 16.48 27.12 7.83
CA VAL A 146 17.65 27.97 8.16
C VAL A 146 17.26 29.08 9.12
#